data_AF-A0AAD2CH96-F1
#
_entry.id   AF-A0AAD2CH96-F1
#
_cell.length_a   1.000
_cell.length_b   1.000
_cell.length_c   1.000
_cell.angle_alpha   90.00
_cell.angle_beta   90.00
_cell.angle_gamma   90.00
#
_symmetry.space_group_name_H-M   'P 1'
#
loop_
_entity.id
_entity.type
_entity.pdbx_description
1 polymer ?
#
loop_
_entity_poly.entity_id
_entity_poly.type
_entity_poly.pdbx_seq_one_letter_code
_entity_poly.pdbx_strand_id
1 'polypeptide(L)'
;MTASERKKAQSAMMLLAEKQFEKTIKGRLVYRGDGTREWLSREDTASPTASQEAITITCVIDAHEGREIMTLDVPNAFIQTYMPEAKEGEDRIYTKVTGMMVQTLIDMAPEYRK
;
A
#
# COMPACT_ATOMS: atom_id res chain seq x y z
N MET A 1 16.09 -12.68 -10.38
CA MET A 1 16.18 -11.37 -9.70
C MET A 1 17.52 -10.75 -10.07
N THR A 2 17.50 -9.57 -10.68
CA THR A 2 18.70 -8.83 -11.09
C THR A 2 19.35 -8.15 -9.87
N ALA A 3 20.60 -7.68 -10.03
CA ALA A 3 21.29 -6.94 -8.97
C ALA A 3 20.57 -5.62 -8.61
N SER A 4 19.98 -4.95 -9.62
CA SER A 4 19.18 -3.73 -9.45
C SER A 4 17.92 -4.00 -8.64
N GLU A 5 17.16 -5.05 -9.00
CA GLU A 5 15.96 -5.47 -8.26
C GLU A 5 16.27 -5.80 -6.80
N ARG A 6 17.41 -6.45 -6.54
CA ARG A 6 17.85 -6.75 -5.16
C ARG A 6 18.12 -5.49 -4.35
N LYS A 7 18.71 -4.46 -4.98
CA LYS A 7 19.01 -3.18 -4.34
C LYS A 7 17.73 -2.37 -4.08
N LYS A 8 16.77 -2.39 -5.02
CA LYS A 8 15.47 -1.69 -4.92
C LYS A 8 14.49 -2.38 -3.96
N ALA A 9 14.70 -3.65 -3.61
CA ALA A 9 13.81 -4.42 -2.74
C ALA A 9 13.64 -3.80 -1.34
N GLN A 10 12.40 -3.44 -1.00
CA GLN A 10 12.06 -2.80 0.27
C GLN A 10 11.62 -3.80 1.32
N SER A 11 11.93 -3.51 2.58
CA SER A 11 11.54 -4.35 3.71
C SER A 11 10.04 -4.27 3.98
N ALA A 12 9.44 -5.39 4.37
CA ALA A 12 8.16 -5.39 5.07
C ALA A 12 8.37 -5.10 6.55
N MET A 13 7.51 -4.30 7.14
CA MET A 13 7.50 -3.95 8.55
C MET A 13 6.16 -4.34 9.18
N MET A 14 6.19 -5.08 10.28
CA MET A 14 4.99 -5.41 11.04
C MET A 14 4.75 -4.34 12.11
N LEU A 15 3.63 -3.63 12.00
CA LEU A 15 3.16 -2.71 13.03
C LEU A 15 2.13 -3.43 13.91
N LEU A 16 2.40 -3.48 15.21
CA LEU A 16 1.50 -4.05 16.21
C LEU A 16 0.96 -2.92 17.08
N ALA A 17 -0.35 -2.86 17.23
CA ALA A 17 -1.02 -1.91 18.12
C ALA A 17 -2.10 -2.64 18.91
N GLU A 18 -2.13 -2.43 20.23
CA GLU A 18 -3.21 -2.93 21.07
C GLU A 18 -4.44 -2.03 20.96
N LYS A 19 -5.61 -2.63 20.72
CA LYS A 19 -6.88 -1.91 20.73
C LYS A 19 -7.32 -1.68 22.17
N GLN A 20 -7.46 -0.42 22.57
CA GLN A 20 -7.79 -0.03 23.94
C GLN A 20 -9.04 -0.69 24.51
N PHE A 21 -10.12 -0.79 23.72
CA PHE A 21 -11.40 -1.32 24.21
C PHE A 21 -11.49 -2.85 24.17
N GLU A 22 -10.97 -3.47 23.11
CA GLU A 22 -11.10 -4.92 22.88
C GLU A 22 -9.97 -5.72 23.52
N LYS A 23 -8.87 -5.06 23.95
CA LYS A 23 -7.61 -5.69 24.38
C LYS A 23 -7.05 -6.70 23.36
N THR A 24 -7.41 -6.52 22.10
CA THR A 24 -6.92 -7.33 20.98
C THR A 24 -5.71 -6.65 20.34
N ILE A 25 -4.75 -7.45 19.88
CA ILE A 25 -3.59 -6.94 19.15
C ILE A 25 -3.94 -6.86 17.67
N LYS A 26 -3.86 -5.66 17.09
CA LYS A 26 -4.01 -5.41 15.66
C LYS A 26 -2.64 -5.38 15.00
N GLY A 27 -2.39 -6.34 14.11
CA GLY A 27 -1.22 -6.36 13.25
C GLY A 27 -1.48 -5.72 11.89
N ARG A 28 -0.51 -4.97 11.36
CA ARG A 28 -0.48 -4.46 9.99
C ARG A 28 0.89 -4.72 9.39
N LEU A 29 0.96 -5.54 8.34
CA LEU A 29 2.17 -5.70 7.54
C LEU A 29 2.22 -4.58 6.50
N VAL A 30 3.27 -3.76 6.55
CA VAL A 30 3.39 -2.54 5.75
C VAL A 30 4.69 -2.59 4.94
N TYR A 31 4.58 -2.22 3.68
CA TYR A 31 5.72 -2.00 2.81
C TYR A 31 6.48 -0.74 3.24
N ARG A 32 7.79 -0.85 3.51
CA ARG A 32 8.61 0.29 3.94
C ARG A 32 8.98 1.16 2.73
N GLY A 33 8.16 2.17 2.47
CA GLY A 33 8.24 3.02 1.27
C GLY A 33 9.25 4.17 1.32
N ASP A 34 10.00 4.35 2.40
CA ASP A 34 10.97 5.44 2.55
C ASP A 34 12.04 5.43 1.46
N GLY A 35 12.55 4.24 1.12
CA GLY A 35 13.57 4.06 0.09
C GLY A 35 13.05 4.05 -1.36
N THR A 36 11.75 4.19 -1.61
CA THR A 36 11.23 4.15 -2.99
C THR A 36 11.36 5.46 -3.74
N ARG A 37 11.47 6.58 -3.03
CA ARG A 37 11.67 7.90 -3.64
C ARG A 37 12.96 8.01 -4.44
N GLU A 38 13.93 7.13 -4.22
CA GLU A 38 15.21 7.10 -4.95
C GLU A 38 15.07 6.56 -6.39
N TRP A 39 14.03 5.78 -6.67
CA TRP A 39 13.89 5.07 -7.95
C TRP A 39 12.49 5.12 -8.56
N LEU A 40 11.49 5.65 -7.87
CA LEU A 40 10.20 6.02 -8.45
C LEU A 40 10.20 7.51 -8.80
N SER A 41 9.82 7.83 -10.05
CA SER A 41 9.68 9.22 -10.46
C SER A 41 8.44 9.88 -9.84
N ARG A 42 8.39 11.22 -9.86
CA ARG A 42 7.21 11.95 -9.37
C ARG A 42 6.04 11.76 -10.33
N GLU A 43 6.35 11.66 -11.61
CA GLU A 43 5.41 11.43 -12.69
C GLU A 43 4.72 10.06 -12.52
N ASP A 44 5.46 9.03 -12.13
CA ASP A 44 4.92 7.67 -11.90
C ASP A 44 4.14 7.53 -10.59
N THR A 45 4.33 8.45 -9.64
CA THR A 45 3.72 8.41 -8.30
C THR A 45 2.66 9.48 -8.07
N ALA A 46 2.51 10.41 -9.01
CA ALA A 46 1.54 11.48 -8.91
C ALA A 46 0.12 10.92 -9.07
N SER A 47 -0.76 11.31 -8.15
CA SER A 47 -2.21 11.12 -8.27
C SER A 47 -2.87 12.49 -8.41
N PRO A 48 -3.90 12.65 -9.26
CA PRO A 48 -4.65 13.89 -9.35
C PRO A 48 -5.24 14.22 -7.97
N THR A 49 -4.77 15.31 -7.38
CA THR A 49 -5.21 15.76 -6.05
C THR A 49 -6.04 17.03 -6.24
N ALA A 50 -7.33 16.96 -5.90
CA ALA A 50 -8.17 18.15 -5.82
C ALA A 50 -7.87 18.92 -4.53
N SER A 51 -7.97 20.26 -4.56
CA SER A 51 -7.83 21.05 -3.32
C SER A 51 -9.00 20.79 -2.39
N GLN A 52 -8.72 20.76 -1.08
CA GLN A 52 -9.75 20.53 -0.06
C GLN A 52 -10.81 21.65 -0.09
N GLU A 53 -10.38 22.88 -0.37
CA GLU A 53 -11.24 24.04 -0.50
C GLU A 53 -12.20 23.88 -1.68
N ALA A 54 -11.73 23.40 -2.85
CA ALA A 54 -12.59 23.19 -4.02
C ALA A 54 -13.64 22.10 -3.78
N ILE A 55 -13.24 21.00 -3.13
CA ILE A 55 -14.18 19.93 -2.74
C ILE A 55 -15.26 20.52 -1.83
N THR A 56 -14.86 21.29 -0.82
CA THR A 56 -15.79 21.89 0.15
C THR A 56 -16.76 22.86 -0.51
N ILE A 57 -16.28 23.74 -1.40
CA ILE A 57 -17.12 24.68 -2.14
C ILE A 57 -18.16 23.93 -2.99
N THR A 58 -17.74 22.87 -3.67
CA THR A 58 -18.64 22.06 -4.50
C THR A 58 -19.73 21.43 -3.64
N CYS A 59 -19.37 20.83 -2.49
CA CYS A 59 -20.35 20.28 -1.56
C CYS A 59 -21.35 21.33 -1.03
N VAL A 60 -20.90 22.56 -0.77
CA VAL A 60 -21.79 23.64 -0.32
C VAL A 60 -22.77 24.06 -1.42
N ILE A 61 -22.31 24.15 -2.67
CA ILE A 61 -23.17 24.45 -3.82
C ILE A 61 -24.20 23.34 -4.03
N ASP A 62 -23.76 22.08 -4.00
CA ASP A 62 -24.64 20.92 -4.16
C ASP A 62 -25.72 20.90 -3.07
N ALA A 63 -25.36 21.21 -1.82
CA ALA A 63 -26.30 21.33 -0.72
C ALA A 63 -27.27 22.51 -0.88
N HIS A 64 -26.79 23.67 -1.35
CA HIS A 64 -27.62 24.85 -1.56
C HIS A 64 -28.66 24.64 -2.67
N GLU A 65 -28.25 24.01 -3.76
CA GLU A 65 -29.10 23.73 -4.92
C GLU A 65 -29.96 22.47 -4.74
N GLY A 66 -29.78 21.72 -3.65
CA GLY A 66 -30.54 20.49 -3.38
C GLY A 66 -30.19 19.35 -4.34
N ARG A 67 -28.94 19.26 -4.79
CA ARG A 67 -28.48 18.21 -5.71
C ARG A 67 -28.29 16.88 -4.98
N GLU A 68 -28.67 15.80 -5.66
CA GLU A 68 -28.42 14.44 -5.17
C GLU A 68 -26.98 14.02 -5.51
N ILE A 69 -26.19 13.70 -4.47
CA ILE A 69 -24.78 13.30 -4.59
C ILE A 69 -24.60 11.90 -4.03
N MET A 70 -23.83 11.07 -4.74
CA MET A 70 -23.39 9.76 -4.27
C MET A 70 -21.87 9.73 -4.15
N THR A 71 -21.38 9.19 -3.04
CA THR A 71 -19.96 8.91 -2.82
C THR A 71 -19.77 7.42 -2.59
N LEU A 72 -18.65 6.88 -3.07
CA LEU A 72 -18.28 5.47 -2.93
C LEU A 72 -16.80 5.39 -2.54
N ASP A 73 -16.51 4.55 -1.56
CA ASP A 73 -15.15 4.08 -1.29
C ASP A 73 -14.97 2.66 -1.86
N VAL A 74 -13.81 2.40 -2.45
CA VAL A 74 -13.45 1.05 -2.94
C VAL A 74 -12.51 0.42 -1.90
N PRO A 75 -13.01 -0.45 -1.02
CA PRO A 75 -12.17 -1.05 0.00
C PRO A 75 -11.09 -1.89 -0.66
N ASN A 76 -9.86 -1.79 -0.15
CA ASN A 76 -8.70 -2.52 -0.67
C ASN A 76 -8.40 -2.26 -2.16
N ALA A 77 -8.72 -1.08 -2.69
CA ALA A 77 -8.46 -0.72 -4.09
C ALA A 77 -7.04 -1.10 -4.55
N PHE A 78 -6.01 -0.82 -3.75
CA PHE A 78 -4.62 -1.16 -4.06
C PHE A 78 -4.34 -2.66 -4.16
N ILE A 79 -5.06 -3.50 -3.41
CA ILE A 79 -4.89 -4.97 -3.43
C ILE A 79 -5.69 -5.56 -4.59
N GLN A 80 -6.82 -4.95 -4.94
CA GLN A 80 -7.70 -5.39 -6.03
C GLN A 80 -7.25 -4.91 -7.41
N THR A 81 -6.39 -3.90 -7.47
CA THR A 81 -5.88 -3.36 -8.74
C THR A 81 -5.07 -4.43 -9.46
N TYR A 82 -5.42 -4.68 -10.72
CA TYR A 82 -4.68 -5.60 -11.57
C TYR A 82 -3.25 -5.12 -11.77
N MET A 83 -2.28 -5.98 -11.42
CA MET A 83 -0.87 -5.76 -11.69
C MET A 83 -0.49 -6.58 -12.94
N PRO A 84 -0.16 -5.94 -14.08
CA PRO A 84 0.28 -6.67 -15.26
C PRO A 84 1.58 -7.42 -15.00
N GLU A 85 1.79 -8.52 -15.72
CA GLU A 85 3.08 -9.21 -15.71
C GLU A 85 4.15 -8.28 -16.28
N ALA A 86 5.21 -8.06 -15.50
CA ALA A 86 6.34 -7.25 -15.92
C ALA A 86 7.04 -7.91 -17.11
N LYS A 87 7.10 -7.19 -18.24
CA LYS A 87 7.81 -7.62 -19.46
C LYS A 87 9.32 -7.63 -19.23
N GLU A 88 10.04 -8.30 -20.13
CA GLU A 88 11.51 -8.30 -20.10
C GLU A 88 12.04 -6.87 -20.22
N GLY A 89 12.79 -6.42 -19.20
CA GLY A 89 13.31 -5.05 -19.11
C GLY A 89 12.48 -4.09 -18.25
N GLU A 90 11.27 -4.48 -17.81
CA GLU A 90 10.47 -3.68 -16.88
C GLU A 90 10.88 -3.94 -15.41
N ASP A 91 10.86 -2.87 -14.60
CA ASP A 91 11.21 -2.96 -13.18
C ASP A 91 10.12 -3.72 -12.40
N ARG A 92 10.55 -4.74 -11.64
CA ARG A 92 9.69 -5.47 -10.70
C ARG A 92 9.85 -4.91 -9.28
N ILE A 93 8.72 -4.77 -8.59
CA ILE A 93 8.71 -4.34 -7.18
C ILE A 93 8.76 -5.57 -6.28
N TYR A 94 9.82 -5.65 -5.47
CA TYR A 94 10.01 -6.72 -4.50
C TYR A 94 9.86 -6.22 -3.07
N THR A 95 9.08 -6.96 -2.28
CA THR A 95 9.01 -6.81 -0.84
C THR A 95 9.81 -7.93 -0.18
N LYS A 96 10.79 -7.59 0.68
CA LYS A 96 11.55 -8.57 1.46
C LYS A 96 10.97 -8.68 2.87
N VAL A 97 10.58 -9.89 3.25
CA VAL A 97 10.22 -10.22 4.63
C VAL A 97 11.47 -10.76 5.32
N THR A 98 11.78 -10.28 6.52
CA THR A 98 13.01 -10.64 7.24
C THR A 98 12.75 -10.85 8.73
N GLY A 99 13.68 -11.54 9.41
CA GLY A 99 13.67 -11.70 10.86
C GLY A 99 12.54 -12.61 11.35
N MET A 100 11.97 -12.27 12.51
CA MET A 100 10.94 -13.06 13.19
C MET A 100 9.72 -13.34 12.30
N MET A 101 9.37 -12.43 11.40
CA MET A 101 8.27 -12.64 10.44
C MET A 101 8.50 -13.83 9.52
N VAL A 102 9.74 -14.06 9.06
CA VAL A 102 10.07 -15.22 8.23
C VAL A 102 9.90 -16.50 9.05
N GLN A 103 10.34 -16.50 10.32
CA GLN A 103 10.18 -17.66 11.19
C GLN A 103 8.71 -18.02 11.38
N THR A 104 7.87 -17.02 11.70
CA THR A 104 6.42 -17.24 11.84
C THR A 104 5.78 -17.78 10.56
N LEU A 105 6.15 -17.25 9.39
CA LEU A 105 5.64 -17.75 8.11
C LEU A 105 6.10 -19.19 7.82
N ILE A 106 7.36 -19.52 8.13
CA ILE A 106 7.87 -20.90 8.01
C ILE A 106 7.15 -21.84 8.96
N ASP A 107 6.85 -21.41 10.19
CA ASP A 107 6.14 -22.24 11.15
C ASP A 107 4.66 -22.48 10.72
N MET A 108 4.06 -21.53 9.99
CA MET A 108 2.74 -21.70 9.38
C MET A 108 2.75 -22.58 8.12
N ALA A 109 3.84 -22.54 7.33
CA ALA A 109 4.00 -23.31 6.09
C ALA A 109 5.38 -24.01 6.08
N PRO A 110 5.53 -25.13 6.82
CA PRO A 110 6.83 -25.78 7.05
C PRO A 110 7.50 -26.32 5.79
N GLU A 111 6.75 -26.55 4.70
CA GLU A 111 7.28 -27.00 3.41
C GLU A 111 8.27 -26.01 2.76
N TYR A 112 8.24 -24.74 3.16
CA TYR A 112 9.21 -23.73 2.72
C TYR A 112 10.48 -23.70 3.59
N ARG A 113 10.58 -24.54 4.62
CA ARG A 113 11.79 -24.71 5.43
C ARG A 113 12.84 -25.44 4.58
N LYS A 114 13.84 -24.70 4.12
CA LYS A 114 15.02 -25.25 3.46
C LYS A 114 16.00 -25.85 4.46
#